data_AF-A0A2V3YBW4-F1
#
_entry.id   AF-A0A2V3YBW4-F1
#
_cell.length_a   1.000
_cell.length_b   1.000
_cell.length_c   1.000
_cell.angle_alpha   90.00
_cell.angle_beta   90.00
_cell.angle_gamma   90.00
#
_symmetry.space_group_name_H-M   'P 1'
#
loop_
_entity.id
_entity.type
_entity.pdbx_description
1 polymer ?
#
loop_
_entity_poly.entity_id
_entity_poly.type
_entity_poly.pdbx_seq_one_letter_code
_entity_poly.pdbx_strand_id
1 'polypeptide(L)'
;MGKVIIALGGAGGIDQEDCTAGRAQVLSGYTAGVYGEDDPAPGSMPERGSWTASVGINESVAIPDGHHSGTGRVTGPAVTLRGAWNGSVGLNAQTAVPEGYHNGGGKVNGPSVAFQNADVSGTDRAYATGISAWGGCVNLGVRNKHYLNGVNWIQADLPGLQAGNIRQGINIGGLAGTMVDYSYLAAGQTSFNMGTYSGVLANGFWAQYTIQNYDDGSINLRAYKTASENYMILSKKSIHLGPFSKVRIEFSPKFYKSESYSWFEIICGFLPKTCYYNGYQILDSASSTGRPSFTPYIDHYSEWNKNGVYVYELNISSNYKNDFWFFCIQGAMSTNNYRTNMISLRKIEFLT
;
A
#
# COMPACT_ATOMS: atom_id res chain seq x y z
N MET A 1 -4.04 -67.98 -69.70
CA MET A 1 -2.76 -68.73 -69.58
C MET A 1 -2.72 -69.72 -70.74
N GLY A 2 -1.76 -69.57 -71.64
CA GLY A 2 -1.59 -70.49 -72.76
C GLY A 2 -1.11 -71.84 -72.25
N LYS A 3 -1.86 -72.91 -72.55
CA LYS A 3 -1.34 -74.28 -72.42
C LYS A 3 -0.21 -74.43 -73.45
N VAL A 4 1.03 -74.51 -73.00
CA VAL A 4 2.11 -74.99 -73.88
C VAL A 4 1.88 -76.48 -74.05
N ILE A 5 1.50 -76.86 -75.27
CA ILE A 5 1.44 -78.26 -75.71
C ILE A 5 2.84 -78.57 -76.21
N ILE A 6 3.52 -79.54 -75.58
CA ILE A 6 4.73 -80.13 -76.17
C ILE A 6 4.28 -80.82 -77.47
N ALA A 7 4.76 -80.36 -78.61
CA ALA A 7 4.45 -80.96 -79.89
C ALA A 7 5.06 -82.36 -79.95
N LEU A 8 4.24 -83.38 -79.71
CA LEU A 8 4.59 -84.79 -79.94
C LEU A 8 4.62 -85.02 -81.46
N GLY A 9 5.73 -84.67 -82.11
CA GLY A 9 6.03 -85.03 -83.49
C GLY A 9 6.36 -83.84 -84.39
N GLY A 10 7.65 -83.63 -84.64
CA GLY A 10 8.18 -82.71 -85.65
C GLY A 10 9.65 -82.40 -85.37
N ALA A 11 10.54 -82.70 -86.32
CA ALA A 11 11.98 -82.46 -86.19
C ALA A 11 12.27 -80.95 -86.08
N GLY A 12 12.62 -80.48 -84.89
CA GLY A 12 12.97 -79.09 -84.60
C GLY A 12 12.37 -78.52 -83.30
N GLY A 13 12.32 -79.31 -82.22
CA GLY A 13 11.92 -78.86 -80.89
C GLY A 13 13.13 -78.49 -80.02
N ILE A 14 12.91 -77.65 -79.00
CA ILE A 14 13.84 -77.43 -77.89
C ILE A 14 13.79 -78.70 -77.04
N ASP A 15 14.93 -79.33 -76.76
CA ASP A 15 15.01 -80.49 -75.86
C ASP A 15 14.95 -80.05 -74.39
N GLN A 16 14.73 -80.99 -73.48
CA GLN A 16 14.63 -80.66 -72.06
C GLN A 16 15.97 -80.13 -71.50
N GLU A 17 17.08 -80.53 -72.12
CA GLU A 17 18.44 -80.10 -71.82
C GLU A 17 18.71 -78.65 -72.23
N ASP A 18 18.00 -78.12 -73.24
CA ASP A 18 18.01 -76.73 -73.65
C ASP A 18 17.06 -75.84 -72.83
N CYS A 19 16.24 -76.42 -71.95
CA CYS A 19 15.36 -75.67 -71.05
C CYS A 19 16.14 -75.04 -69.89
N THR A 20 15.69 -73.91 -69.35
CA THR A 20 16.35 -73.25 -68.19
C THR A 20 15.57 -73.38 -66.88
N ALA A 21 14.34 -73.90 -66.95
CA ALA A 21 13.49 -74.12 -65.78
C ALA A 21 13.78 -75.50 -65.17
N GLY A 22 14.25 -75.52 -63.94
CA GLY A 22 14.28 -76.69 -63.07
C GLY A 22 12.94 -76.92 -62.35
N ARG A 23 12.82 -78.04 -61.63
CA ARG A 23 11.58 -78.41 -60.93
C ARG A 23 11.04 -77.30 -60.01
N ALA A 24 11.92 -76.56 -59.32
CA ALA A 24 11.55 -75.48 -58.39
C ALA A 24 10.94 -74.24 -59.06
N GLN A 25 11.05 -74.12 -60.39
CA GLN A 25 10.43 -73.05 -61.18
C GLN A 25 9.10 -73.49 -61.83
N VAL A 26 8.75 -74.78 -61.76
CA VAL A 26 7.51 -75.34 -62.28
C VAL A 26 6.54 -75.58 -61.13
N LEU A 27 5.28 -75.15 -61.30
CA LEU A 27 4.24 -75.25 -60.28
C LEU A 27 3.94 -76.72 -59.91
N SER A 28 3.88 -77.02 -58.61
CA SER A 28 3.49 -78.33 -58.12
C SER A 28 2.09 -78.72 -58.63
N GLY A 29 1.95 -79.98 -59.05
CA GLY A 29 0.74 -80.49 -59.71
C GLY A 29 0.73 -80.31 -61.23
N TYR A 30 1.73 -79.64 -61.81
CA TYR A 30 1.94 -79.56 -63.26
C TYR A 30 3.21 -80.31 -63.67
N THR A 31 3.19 -80.84 -64.89
CA THR A 31 4.33 -81.49 -65.56
C THR A 31 4.79 -80.62 -66.71
N ALA A 32 6.10 -80.48 -66.91
CA ALA A 32 6.70 -79.71 -68.00
C ALA A 32 8.01 -80.35 -68.46
N GLY A 33 8.57 -79.88 -69.58
CA GLY A 33 9.98 -80.12 -69.89
C GLY A 33 10.83 -79.37 -68.85
N VAL A 34 11.72 -80.09 -68.17
CA VAL A 34 12.50 -79.59 -67.04
C VAL A 34 13.98 -79.83 -67.34
N TYR A 35 14.81 -78.83 -67.07
CA TYR A 35 16.26 -78.92 -67.29
C TYR A 35 16.87 -80.14 -66.60
N GLY A 36 17.57 -80.98 -67.36
CA GLY A 36 18.28 -82.16 -66.88
C GLY A 36 17.41 -83.40 -66.64
N GLU A 37 16.20 -83.44 -67.20
CA GLU A 37 15.29 -84.58 -67.11
C GLU A 37 14.96 -85.12 -68.52
N ASP A 38 15.18 -86.43 -68.72
CA ASP A 38 14.99 -87.09 -70.02
C ASP A 38 13.50 -87.12 -70.47
N ASP A 39 12.57 -87.09 -69.52
CA ASP A 39 11.12 -87.11 -69.72
C ASP A 39 10.45 -85.90 -69.03
N PRO A 40 9.24 -85.48 -69.46
CA PRO A 40 8.48 -84.44 -68.76
C PRO A 40 8.34 -84.75 -67.27
N ALA A 41 8.84 -83.84 -66.43
CA ALA A 41 8.94 -84.04 -64.99
C ALA A 41 7.96 -83.14 -64.21
N PRO A 42 7.51 -83.57 -63.02
CA PRO A 42 6.62 -82.78 -62.18
C PRO A 42 7.37 -81.60 -61.55
N GLY A 43 6.68 -80.46 -61.46
CA GLY A 43 7.16 -79.28 -60.74
C GLY A 43 7.16 -79.45 -59.23
N SER A 44 8.05 -78.70 -58.55
CA SER A 44 8.18 -78.67 -57.09
C SER A 44 7.92 -77.29 -56.47
N MET A 45 7.62 -76.26 -57.27
CA MET A 45 7.29 -74.92 -56.74
C MET A 45 5.97 -74.99 -55.94
N PRO A 46 5.94 -74.59 -54.66
CA PRO A 46 4.70 -74.61 -53.86
C PRO A 46 3.63 -73.64 -54.42
N GLU A 47 2.36 -74.05 -54.39
CA GLU A 47 1.21 -73.15 -54.60
C GLU A 47 0.79 -72.51 -53.27
N ARG A 48 0.85 -71.19 -53.17
CA ARG A 48 0.47 -70.40 -51.97
C ARG A 48 -0.91 -69.76 -52.09
N GLY A 49 -1.54 -69.82 -53.26
CA GLY A 49 -2.88 -69.29 -53.48
C GLY A 49 -2.97 -67.80 -53.19
N SER A 50 -4.07 -67.36 -52.58
CA SER A 50 -4.30 -65.98 -52.14
C SER A 50 -3.69 -65.75 -50.76
N TRP A 51 -2.37 -65.80 -50.66
CA TRP A 51 -1.68 -65.65 -49.38
C TRP A 51 -1.98 -64.31 -48.72
N THR A 52 -2.37 -64.33 -47.45
CA THR A 52 -2.66 -63.13 -46.67
C THR A 52 -1.91 -63.14 -45.35
N ALA A 53 -1.51 -61.96 -44.90
CA ALA A 53 -0.89 -61.78 -43.59
C ALA A 53 -1.26 -60.43 -42.97
N SER A 54 -1.02 -60.30 -41.66
CA SER A 54 -1.11 -59.03 -40.95
C SER A 54 0.25 -58.64 -40.41
N VAL A 55 0.55 -57.35 -40.41
CA VAL A 55 1.82 -56.80 -39.89
C VAL A 55 1.51 -55.66 -38.93
N GLY A 56 2.18 -55.61 -37.77
CA GLY A 56 2.07 -54.51 -36.82
C GLY A 56 2.82 -53.24 -37.25
N ILE A 57 2.67 -52.16 -36.48
CA ILE A 57 3.43 -50.92 -36.69
C ILE A 57 4.93 -51.22 -36.48
N ASN A 58 5.76 -50.85 -37.45
CA ASN A 58 7.21 -51.10 -37.46
C ASN A 58 7.62 -52.58 -37.46
N GLU A 59 6.69 -53.47 -37.79
CA GLU A 59 6.99 -54.89 -37.95
C GLU A 59 7.15 -55.25 -39.44
N SER A 60 7.62 -56.47 -39.71
CA SER A 60 7.70 -57.02 -41.06
C SER A 60 7.23 -58.46 -41.06
N VAL A 61 6.67 -58.92 -42.18
CA VAL A 61 6.31 -60.33 -42.38
C VAL A 61 7.10 -60.90 -43.57
N ALA A 62 7.66 -62.09 -43.40
CA ALA A 62 8.28 -62.81 -44.48
C ALA A 62 7.21 -63.33 -45.44
N ILE A 63 7.38 -63.07 -46.73
CA ILE A 63 6.54 -63.67 -47.77
C ILE A 63 7.16 -65.04 -48.09
N PRO A 64 6.40 -66.15 -47.99
CA PRO A 64 6.93 -67.47 -48.28
C PRO A 64 7.33 -67.58 -49.76
N ASP A 65 8.22 -68.52 -50.09
CA ASP A 65 8.53 -68.84 -51.48
C ASP A 65 7.33 -69.46 -52.22
N GLY A 66 7.43 -69.57 -53.55
CA GLY A 66 6.45 -70.26 -54.39
C GLY A 66 5.50 -69.35 -55.14
N HIS A 67 4.56 -69.97 -55.86
CA HIS A 67 3.58 -69.26 -56.68
C HIS A 67 2.48 -68.64 -55.82
N HIS A 68 2.14 -67.39 -56.11
CA HIS A 68 1.06 -66.66 -55.48
C HIS A 68 0.06 -66.25 -56.55
N SER A 69 -1.24 -66.39 -56.26
CA SER A 69 -2.33 -66.07 -57.20
C SER A 69 -2.48 -64.57 -57.54
N GLY A 70 -1.69 -63.70 -56.92
CA GLY A 70 -1.74 -62.24 -57.11
C GLY A 70 -2.92 -61.53 -56.43
N THR A 71 -3.87 -62.26 -55.83
CA THR A 71 -5.03 -61.69 -55.12
C THR A 71 -4.83 -61.63 -53.60
N GLY A 72 -3.71 -62.15 -53.10
CA GLY A 72 -3.30 -62.07 -51.70
C GLY A 72 -3.01 -60.63 -51.23
N ARG A 73 -3.05 -60.40 -49.92
CA ARG A 73 -2.86 -59.07 -49.30
C ARG A 73 -2.14 -59.15 -47.96
N VAL A 74 -1.26 -58.19 -47.70
CA VAL A 74 -0.72 -57.94 -46.37
C VAL A 74 -1.40 -56.70 -45.79
N THR A 75 -2.05 -56.84 -44.63
CA THR A 75 -2.78 -55.75 -43.98
C THR A 75 -2.01 -55.21 -42.77
N GLY A 76 -1.87 -53.89 -42.69
CA GLY A 76 -1.38 -53.22 -41.48
C GLY A 76 -2.45 -53.18 -40.38
N PRO A 77 -2.11 -52.65 -39.19
CA PRO A 77 -3.09 -52.47 -38.14
C PRO A 77 -4.07 -51.35 -38.51
N ALA A 78 -5.30 -51.45 -38.00
CA ALA A 78 -6.28 -50.37 -38.16
C ALA A 78 -5.86 -49.16 -37.30
N VAL A 79 -5.69 -48.00 -37.92
CA VAL A 79 -5.35 -46.75 -37.23
C VAL A 79 -6.47 -45.74 -37.43
N THR A 80 -7.01 -45.19 -36.33
CA THR A 80 -8.00 -44.12 -36.39
C THR A 80 -7.30 -42.80 -36.77
N LEU A 81 -7.67 -42.23 -37.92
CA LEU A 81 -7.15 -40.94 -38.39
C LEU A 81 -7.96 -39.79 -37.79
N ARG A 82 -7.33 -39.00 -36.92
CA ARG A 82 -7.97 -37.86 -36.22
C ARG A 82 -7.72 -36.52 -36.93
N GLY A 83 -6.78 -36.46 -37.88
CA GLY A 83 -6.40 -35.22 -38.55
C GLY A 83 -5.64 -34.26 -37.62
N ALA A 84 -5.89 -32.96 -37.75
CA ALA A 84 -5.27 -31.94 -36.91
C ALA A 84 -6.00 -31.82 -35.57
N TRP A 85 -5.27 -31.92 -34.46
CA TRP A 85 -5.84 -31.69 -33.14
C TRP A 85 -5.91 -30.19 -32.83
N ASN A 86 -7.13 -29.67 -32.71
CA ASN A 86 -7.39 -28.27 -32.36
C ASN A 86 -8.15 -28.23 -31.02
N GLY A 87 -7.67 -27.43 -30.08
CA GLY A 87 -8.28 -27.33 -28.76
C GLY A 87 -7.80 -26.12 -27.98
N SER A 88 -8.32 -25.96 -26.77
CA SER A 88 -7.82 -24.98 -25.80
C SER A 88 -7.56 -25.66 -24.46
N VAL A 89 -6.48 -25.26 -23.81
CA VAL A 89 -6.12 -25.68 -22.45
C VAL A 89 -6.05 -24.44 -21.58
N GLY A 90 -6.76 -24.45 -20.44
CA GLY A 90 -6.76 -23.35 -19.47
C GLY A 90 -5.51 -23.30 -18.58
N LEU A 91 -5.39 -22.25 -17.75
CA LEU A 91 -4.31 -22.13 -16.77
C LEU A 91 -4.41 -23.27 -15.77
N ASN A 92 -3.31 -24.00 -15.56
CA ASN A 92 -3.25 -25.18 -14.68
C ASN A 92 -4.29 -26.27 -15.03
N ALA A 93 -4.81 -26.27 -16.25
CA ALA A 93 -5.72 -27.28 -16.73
C ALA A 93 -4.97 -28.34 -17.56
N GLN A 94 -5.59 -29.50 -17.70
CA GLN A 94 -5.16 -30.54 -18.61
C GLN A 94 -6.36 -30.94 -19.47
N THR A 95 -6.09 -31.37 -20.70
CA THR A 95 -7.10 -31.99 -21.56
C THR A 95 -6.53 -33.31 -22.05
N ALA A 96 -7.39 -34.31 -22.16
CA ALA A 96 -7.03 -35.56 -22.81
C ALA A 96 -6.85 -35.32 -24.31
N VAL A 97 -5.76 -35.84 -24.87
CA VAL A 97 -5.58 -35.93 -26.32
C VAL A 97 -6.31 -37.19 -26.78
N PRO A 98 -7.26 -37.13 -27.73
CA PRO A 98 -7.96 -38.31 -28.22
C PRO A 98 -7.00 -39.34 -28.80
N GLU A 99 -7.21 -40.62 -28.48
CA GLU A 99 -6.42 -41.73 -29.02
C GLU A 99 -6.52 -41.80 -30.56
N GLY A 100 -5.39 -42.00 -31.24
CA GLY A 100 -5.32 -42.14 -32.70
C GLY A 100 -4.15 -41.38 -33.31
N TYR A 101 -4.05 -41.42 -34.64
CA TYR A 101 -3.01 -40.72 -35.38
C TYR A 101 -3.43 -39.27 -35.67
N HIS A 102 -2.61 -38.33 -35.23
CA HIS A 102 -2.76 -36.89 -35.48
C HIS A 102 -1.68 -36.45 -36.46
N ASN A 103 -2.04 -35.56 -37.40
CA ASN A 103 -1.15 -35.18 -38.51
C ASN A 103 -0.15 -34.06 -38.17
N GLY A 104 -0.03 -33.67 -36.90
CA GLY A 104 0.88 -32.61 -36.44
C GLY A 104 0.53 -31.19 -36.89
N GLY A 105 -0.52 -30.98 -37.69
CA GLY A 105 -0.89 -29.66 -38.24
C GLY A 105 -1.80 -28.82 -37.35
N GLY A 106 -2.22 -29.34 -36.19
CA GLY A 106 -3.13 -28.67 -35.27
C GLY A 106 -2.44 -27.73 -34.29
N LYS A 107 -3.20 -26.80 -33.70
CA LYS A 107 -2.71 -25.89 -32.65
C LYS A 107 -3.55 -26.02 -31.39
N VAL A 108 -2.87 -25.91 -30.25
CA VAL A 108 -3.49 -25.86 -28.93
C VAL A 108 -3.39 -24.44 -28.43
N ASN A 109 -4.52 -23.80 -28.21
CA ASN A 109 -4.54 -22.45 -27.69
C ASN A 109 -4.47 -22.51 -26.15
N GLY A 110 -3.56 -21.72 -25.57
CA GLY A 110 -3.59 -21.47 -24.13
C GLY A 110 -4.82 -20.66 -23.72
N PRO A 111 -5.03 -20.44 -22.42
CA PRO A 111 -6.03 -19.48 -21.98
C PRO A 111 -5.65 -18.11 -22.54
N SER A 112 -6.61 -17.41 -23.15
CA SER A 112 -6.42 -16.00 -23.47
C SER A 112 -6.48 -15.22 -22.16
N VAL A 113 -5.32 -15.00 -21.54
CA VAL A 113 -5.23 -14.18 -20.34
C VAL A 113 -5.08 -12.74 -20.81
N ALA A 114 -6.07 -11.89 -20.53
CA ALA A 114 -6.00 -10.48 -20.88
C ALA A 114 -4.83 -9.83 -20.11
N PHE A 115 -3.76 -9.50 -20.82
CA PHE A 115 -2.61 -8.78 -20.26
C PHE A 115 -2.98 -7.30 -20.15
N GLN A 116 -2.62 -6.64 -19.03
CA GLN A 116 -2.46 -5.19 -19.08
C GLN A 116 -1.23 -4.90 -19.95
N ASN A 117 -1.32 -3.90 -20.82
CA ASN A 117 -0.26 -3.56 -21.77
C ASN A 117 1.02 -3.12 -21.03
N ALA A 118 2.12 -3.08 -21.77
CA ALA A 118 3.39 -2.56 -21.26
C ALA A 118 3.24 -1.08 -20.86
N ASP A 119 3.96 -0.69 -19.80
CA ASP A 119 3.92 0.62 -19.19
C ASP A 119 4.18 1.74 -20.23
N VAL A 120 3.15 2.51 -20.57
CA VAL A 120 3.27 3.71 -21.39
C VAL A 120 3.21 4.90 -20.45
N SER A 121 4.34 5.61 -20.31
CA SER A 121 4.50 6.79 -19.45
C SER A 121 3.27 7.72 -19.51
N GLY A 122 2.64 7.94 -18.35
CA GLY A 122 1.49 8.84 -18.22
C GLY A 122 0.13 8.27 -18.65
N THR A 123 0.06 7.05 -19.17
CA THR A 123 -1.20 6.46 -19.67
C THR A 123 -1.51 5.07 -19.12
N ASP A 124 -0.52 4.30 -18.66
CA ASP A 124 -0.74 2.95 -18.12
C ASP A 124 -0.50 2.88 -16.61
N ARG A 125 -1.40 3.47 -15.85
CA ARG A 125 -1.49 3.19 -14.41
C ARG A 125 -2.32 1.92 -14.25
N ALA A 126 -1.82 0.93 -13.51
CA ALA A 126 -2.67 -0.15 -13.01
C ALA A 126 -3.88 0.50 -12.33
N TYR A 127 -5.03 0.46 -13.00
CA TYR A 127 -6.19 1.27 -12.66
C TYR A 127 -6.87 0.62 -11.47
N ALA A 128 -6.32 0.88 -10.28
CA ALA A 128 -6.79 0.33 -9.03
C ALA A 128 -8.23 0.79 -8.80
N THR A 129 -9.15 -0.16 -8.65
CA THR A 129 -10.57 0.14 -8.41
C THR A 129 -10.87 0.34 -6.92
N GLY A 130 -9.90 0.03 -6.05
CA GLY A 130 -9.95 0.28 -4.62
C GLY A 130 -8.55 0.54 -4.06
N ILE A 131 -8.49 1.30 -2.98
CA ILE A 131 -7.30 1.54 -2.16
C ILE A 131 -7.64 1.15 -0.73
N SER A 132 -6.73 0.42 -0.07
CA SER A 132 -6.79 0.19 1.37
C SER A 132 -5.46 0.58 2.01
N ALA A 133 -5.51 1.18 3.19
CA ALA A 133 -4.34 1.47 3.99
C ALA A 133 -4.48 0.83 5.37
N TRP A 134 -3.45 0.10 5.76
CA TRP A 134 -3.30 -0.47 7.10
C TRP A 134 -2.03 0.16 7.69
N GLY A 135 -1.98 0.41 9.00
CA GLY A 135 -0.85 1.13 9.61
C GLY A 135 0.51 0.58 9.15
N GLY A 136 1.27 1.38 8.40
CA GLY A 136 2.55 1.01 7.81
C GLY A 136 2.55 0.60 6.33
N CYS A 137 1.39 0.45 5.67
CA CYS A 137 1.33 0.08 4.25
C CYS A 137 0.10 0.64 3.50
N VAL A 138 0.23 0.74 2.18
CA VAL A 138 -0.88 1.02 1.25
C VAL A 138 -0.96 -0.07 0.20
N ASN A 139 -2.18 -0.53 -0.08
CA ASN A 139 -2.48 -1.60 -1.01
C ASN A 139 -3.41 -1.07 -2.12
N LEU A 140 -3.11 -1.45 -3.37
CA LEU A 140 -3.92 -1.12 -4.55
C LEU A 140 -4.65 -2.37 -5.07
N GLY A 141 -5.97 -2.27 -5.24
CA GLY A 141 -6.80 -3.38 -5.68
C GLY A 141 -6.67 -3.68 -7.18
N VAL A 142 -6.38 -4.93 -7.53
CA VAL A 142 -6.40 -5.42 -8.92
C VAL A 142 -7.84 -5.73 -9.35
N ARG A 143 -8.21 -5.38 -10.59
CA ARG A 143 -9.55 -5.69 -11.13
C ARG A 143 -9.76 -7.21 -11.23
N ASN A 144 -11.00 -7.66 -10.99
CA ASN A 144 -11.37 -9.05 -11.20
C ASN A 144 -11.00 -9.52 -12.62
N LYS A 145 -10.48 -10.76 -12.70
CA LYS A 145 -10.03 -11.43 -13.93
C LYS A 145 -8.83 -10.78 -14.65
N HIS A 146 -8.12 -9.85 -14.02
CA HIS A 146 -6.86 -9.31 -14.51
C HIS A 146 -5.69 -9.87 -13.69
N TYR A 147 -4.52 -9.97 -14.30
CA TYR A 147 -3.30 -10.42 -13.63
C TYR A 147 -2.16 -9.47 -13.97
N LEU A 148 -1.21 -9.39 -13.05
CA LEU A 148 -0.04 -8.53 -13.18
C LEU A 148 1.12 -9.38 -13.72
N ASN A 149 1.72 -8.94 -14.82
CA ASN A 149 2.89 -9.60 -15.41
C ASN A 149 4.10 -8.65 -15.32
N GLY A 150 5.13 -9.04 -14.59
CA GLY A 150 6.35 -8.23 -14.45
C GLY A 150 6.21 -6.98 -13.56
N VAL A 151 5.21 -6.91 -12.68
CA VAL A 151 5.04 -5.78 -11.75
C VAL A 151 5.87 -5.99 -10.48
N ASN A 152 6.62 -4.96 -10.07
CA ASN A 152 7.52 -5.04 -8.91
C ASN A 152 6.79 -4.82 -7.57
N TRP A 153 5.79 -3.92 -7.51
CA TRP A 153 5.04 -3.67 -6.27
C TRP A 153 3.57 -3.30 -6.53
N ILE A 154 2.66 -3.91 -5.76
CA ILE A 154 1.21 -3.63 -5.66
C ILE A 154 0.81 -3.08 -4.28
N GLN A 155 1.77 -3.20 -3.34
CA GLN A 155 1.76 -2.67 -2.00
C GLN A 155 3.03 -1.84 -1.84
N ALA A 156 2.92 -0.70 -1.17
CA ALA A 156 4.07 0.08 -0.75
C ALA A 156 4.16 0.07 0.78
N ASP A 157 5.33 -0.32 1.30
CA ASP A 157 5.63 -0.18 2.72
C ASP A 157 5.92 1.30 3.00
N LEU A 158 5.08 1.90 3.83
CA LEU A 158 5.14 3.30 4.20
C LEU A 158 5.15 3.36 5.74
N PRO A 159 6.30 3.14 6.40
CA PRO A 159 6.38 3.07 7.86
C PRO A 159 5.79 4.30 8.55
N GLY A 160 5.91 5.47 7.93
CA GLY A 160 5.35 6.74 8.42
C GLY A 160 3.83 6.88 8.27
N LEU A 161 3.16 6.03 7.49
CA LEU A 161 1.71 6.02 7.34
C LEU A 161 1.05 5.31 8.53
N GLN A 162 0.99 6.02 9.64
CA GLN A 162 0.38 5.58 10.88
C GLN A 162 -0.81 6.49 11.19
N ALA A 163 -1.86 5.96 11.82
CA ALA A 163 -3.01 6.77 12.24
C ALA A 163 -2.59 7.98 13.10
N GLY A 164 -1.60 7.79 13.99
CA GLY A 164 -1.03 8.84 14.84
C GLY A 164 -0.29 9.95 14.10
N ASN A 165 0.05 9.77 12.81
CA ASN A 165 0.69 10.77 11.97
C ASN A 165 -0.31 11.45 11.01
N ILE A 166 -1.54 10.95 10.94
CA ILE A 166 -2.61 11.48 10.08
C ILE A 166 -3.53 12.35 10.95
N ARG A 167 -3.82 13.57 10.49
CA ARG A 167 -4.70 14.50 11.20
C ARG A 167 -6.05 13.85 11.53
N GLN A 168 -6.52 14.07 12.75
CA GLN A 168 -7.81 13.59 13.21
C GLN A 168 -8.93 14.03 12.26
N GLY A 169 -9.81 13.08 11.89
CA GLY A 169 -10.90 13.32 10.93
C GLY A 169 -10.50 13.15 9.46
N ILE A 170 -9.22 13.02 9.13
CA ILE A 170 -8.76 12.66 7.78
C ILE A 170 -8.71 11.14 7.67
N ASN A 171 -9.23 10.61 6.55
CA ASN A 171 -9.17 9.18 6.23
C ASN A 171 -8.35 8.98 4.96
N ILE A 172 -7.33 8.12 5.03
CA ILE A 172 -6.53 7.71 3.88
C ILE A 172 -6.79 6.22 3.67
N GLY A 173 -7.53 5.86 2.62
CA GLY A 173 -7.74 4.46 2.24
C GLY A 173 -8.32 3.56 3.35
N GLY A 174 -9.11 4.09 4.26
CA GLY A 174 -9.66 3.36 5.41
C GLY A 174 -8.90 3.55 6.72
N LEU A 175 -7.67 4.09 6.69
CA LEU A 175 -6.92 4.45 7.89
C LEU A 175 -7.34 5.85 8.37
N ALA A 176 -8.18 5.88 9.40
CA ALA A 176 -8.61 7.13 10.03
C ALA A 176 -7.50 7.72 10.91
N GLY A 177 -7.22 9.01 10.73
CA GLY A 177 -6.24 9.74 11.51
C GLY A 177 -6.68 9.96 12.95
N THR A 178 -5.69 9.92 13.85
CA THR A 178 -5.86 10.20 15.29
C THR A 178 -4.95 11.32 15.78
N MET A 179 -4.15 11.93 14.90
CA MET A 179 -3.27 13.04 15.28
C MET A 179 -4.11 14.28 15.57
N VAL A 180 -4.13 14.73 16.82
CA VAL A 180 -4.85 15.94 17.24
C VAL A 180 -4.33 17.15 16.44
N ASP A 181 -5.26 17.91 15.86
CA ASP A 181 -4.93 19.07 15.03
C ASP A 181 -4.64 20.30 15.90
N TYR A 182 -3.37 20.67 16.02
CA TYR A 182 -2.93 21.89 16.70
C TYR A 182 -2.71 23.09 15.76
N SER A 183 -3.21 23.06 14.53
CA SER A 183 -3.06 24.20 13.60
C SER A 183 -3.72 25.49 14.10
N TYR A 184 -4.64 25.38 15.06
CA TYR A 184 -5.13 26.50 15.85
C TYR A 184 -4.06 27.12 16.78
N LEU A 185 -2.82 26.64 16.82
CA LEU A 185 -1.69 27.23 17.57
C LEU A 185 -0.68 27.94 16.66
N ALA A 186 -1.00 28.17 15.37
CA ALA A 186 -0.10 28.78 14.40
C ALA A 186 0.22 30.27 14.69
N ALA A 187 1.28 30.79 14.06
CA ALA A 187 1.91 32.09 14.32
C ALA A 187 0.95 33.28 14.40
N GLY A 188 1.12 34.13 15.42
CA GLY A 188 0.42 35.42 15.56
C GLY A 188 -0.92 35.35 16.29
N GLN A 189 -1.23 34.25 16.98
CA GLN A 189 -2.46 34.19 17.76
C GLN A 189 -2.38 35.03 19.04
N THR A 190 -3.32 35.96 19.13
CA THR A 190 -3.52 36.80 20.31
C THR A 190 -4.46 36.08 21.29
N SER A 191 -3.96 35.69 22.45
CA SER A 191 -4.76 35.06 23.53
C SER A 191 -5.73 36.06 24.17
N PHE A 192 -5.34 37.33 24.19
CA PHE A 192 -6.12 38.44 24.70
C PHE A 192 -5.76 39.72 23.96
N ASN A 193 -6.76 40.41 23.39
CA ASN A 193 -6.61 41.72 22.76
C ASN A 193 -7.75 42.63 23.23
N MET A 194 -7.46 43.59 24.10
CA MET A 194 -8.39 44.65 24.52
C MET A 194 -9.83 44.13 24.76
N GLY A 195 -9.96 43.18 25.69
CA GLY A 195 -11.27 42.75 26.21
C GLY A 195 -11.87 41.57 25.45
N THR A 196 -11.30 41.25 24.28
CA THR A 196 -11.68 40.09 23.48
C THR A 196 -10.70 38.95 23.72
N TYR A 197 -11.20 37.86 24.26
CA TYR A 197 -10.48 36.57 24.29
C TYR A 197 -10.72 35.89 22.95
N SER A 198 -9.67 35.41 22.28
CA SER A 198 -9.86 34.72 20.99
C SER A 198 -10.58 33.37 21.14
N GLY A 199 -10.86 32.91 22.37
CA GLY A 199 -11.48 31.62 22.66
C GLY A 199 -10.57 30.41 22.38
N VAL A 200 -9.50 30.62 21.61
CA VAL A 200 -8.61 29.59 21.07
C VAL A 200 -7.44 29.27 22.02
N LEU A 201 -6.90 30.27 22.75
CA LEU A 201 -5.74 30.07 23.65
C LEU A 201 -6.06 30.24 25.15
N ALA A 202 -7.17 30.88 25.49
CA ALA A 202 -7.66 30.94 26.87
C ALA A 202 -9.18 31.13 26.85
N ASN A 203 -9.92 30.24 27.53
CA ASN A 203 -11.37 30.41 27.78
C ASN A 203 -11.63 31.50 28.84
N GLY A 204 -10.90 32.61 28.76
CA GLY A 204 -10.78 33.65 29.78
C GLY A 204 -9.70 33.34 30.83
N PHE A 205 -9.52 34.28 31.74
CA PHE A 205 -8.61 34.16 32.87
C PHE A 205 -9.39 34.15 34.19
N TRP A 206 -8.79 33.55 35.21
CA TRP A 206 -9.17 33.76 36.60
C TRP A 206 -8.29 34.87 37.19
N ALA A 207 -8.84 35.73 38.07
CA ALA A 207 -8.05 36.68 38.84
C ALA A 207 -8.46 36.71 40.31
N GLN A 208 -7.45 36.94 41.16
CA GLN A 208 -7.59 36.92 42.62
C GLN A 208 -8.29 38.17 43.20
N TYR A 209 -8.27 39.29 42.48
CA TYR A 209 -8.88 40.56 42.89
C TYR A 209 -9.70 41.16 41.75
N THR A 210 -10.51 42.17 42.08
CA THR A 210 -11.58 42.71 41.21
C THR A 210 -11.06 43.11 39.82
N ILE A 211 -11.50 42.37 38.81
CA ILE A 211 -11.39 42.76 37.40
C ILE A 211 -12.51 43.76 37.13
N GLN A 212 -12.16 44.95 36.66
CA GLN A 212 -13.13 45.84 36.04
C GLN A 212 -12.73 46.03 34.58
N ASN A 213 -13.59 45.56 33.67
CA ASN A 213 -13.51 45.92 32.26
C ASN A 213 -14.04 47.34 32.12
N TYR A 214 -13.27 48.22 31.50
CA TYR A 214 -13.71 49.56 31.13
C TYR A 214 -14.06 49.59 29.65
N ASP A 215 -14.69 50.67 29.19
CA ASP A 215 -15.15 50.86 27.81
C ASP A 215 -14.01 50.78 26.76
N ASP A 216 -12.75 50.90 27.21
CA ASP A 216 -11.57 50.73 26.37
C ASP A 216 -11.20 49.26 26.12
N GLY A 217 -11.87 48.30 26.74
CA GLY A 217 -11.59 46.88 26.61
C GLY A 217 -10.39 46.39 27.42
N SER A 218 -9.65 47.24 28.13
CA SER A 218 -8.54 46.77 28.97
C SER A 218 -9.02 45.98 30.20
N ILE A 219 -8.19 45.05 30.69
CA ILE A 219 -8.41 44.38 31.99
C ILE A 219 -7.65 45.19 33.05
N ASN A 220 -8.37 45.90 33.91
CA ASN A 220 -7.75 46.66 35.00
C ASN A 220 -7.60 45.82 36.27
N LEU A 221 -6.36 45.70 36.72
CA LEU A 221 -5.97 45.07 37.98
C LEU A 221 -5.77 46.15 39.03
N ARG A 222 -6.50 46.08 40.15
CA ARG A 222 -6.49 47.08 41.22
C ARG A 222 -6.28 46.40 42.58
N ALA A 223 -5.52 47.06 43.46
CA ALA A 223 -5.39 46.65 44.86
C ALA A 223 -6.73 46.84 45.62
N TYR A 224 -7.08 45.89 46.48
CA TYR A 224 -8.33 45.89 47.24
C TYR A 224 -8.15 46.40 48.68
N LYS A 225 -6.95 46.29 49.28
CA LYS A 225 -6.65 46.76 50.65
C LYS A 225 -5.23 47.38 50.78
N THR A 226 -4.97 48.01 51.92
CA THR A 226 -3.76 48.81 52.23
C THR A 226 -2.46 47.98 52.29
N ALA A 227 -1.39 48.54 51.70
CA ALA A 227 0.02 48.12 51.67
C ALA A 227 0.35 46.81 50.92
N SER A 228 1.28 46.93 49.94
CA SER A 228 1.87 45.89 49.07
C SER A 228 1.00 44.65 48.81
N GLU A 229 0.08 44.73 47.85
CA GLU A 229 -0.70 43.56 47.44
C GLU A 229 -0.13 42.93 46.17
N ASN A 230 -0.06 41.60 46.17
CA ASN A 230 0.23 40.82 44.98
C ASN A 230 -1.10 40.47 44.31
N TYR A 231 -1.29 40.82 43.04
CA TYR A 231 -2.40 40.37 42.22
C TYR A 231 -1.96 39.21 41.33
N MET A 232 -2.89 38.32 40.97
CA MET A 232 -2.63 37.19 40.08
C MET A 232 -3.72 37.03 39.04
N ILE A 233 -3.30 36.72 37.81
CA ILE A 233 -4.12 36.27 36.69
C ILE A 233 -3.63 34.88 36.27
N LEU A 234 -4.54 33.94 36.07
CA LEU A 234 -4.25 32.59 35.59
C LEU A 234 -5.15 32.24 34.40
N SER A 235 -4.58 31.65 33.35
CA SER A 235 -5.37 31.08 32.25
C SER A 235 -6.33 29.99 32.76
N LYS A 236 -7.58 29.97 32.27
CA LYS A 236 -8.55 28.94 32.69
C LYS A 236 -8.28 27.55 32.12
N LYS A 237 -7.48 27.45 31.06
CA LYS A 237 -7.06 26.19 30.42
C LYS A 237 -5.56 26.20 30.20
N SER A 238 -4.96 25.03 30.31
CA SER A 238 -3.54 24.82 29.99
C SER A 238 -3.29 24.94 28.49
N ILE A 239 -2.12 25.45 28.12
CA ILE A 239 -1.68 25.76 26.77
C ILE A 239 -0.49 24.88 26.42
N HIS A 240 -0.48 24.26 25.24
CA HIS A 240 0.69 23.53 24.75
C HIS A 240 1.70 24.52 24.18
N LEU A 241 2.91 24.57 24.76
CA LEU A 241 3.89 25.60 24.43
C LEU A 241 4.81 25.26 23.26
N GLY A 242 4.78 24.02 22.75
CA GLY A 242 5.67 23.57 21.68
C GLY A 242 5.79 24.49 20.46
N PRO A 243 4.66 25.02 19.95
CA PRO A 243 4.67 25.92 18.80
C PRO A 243 5.31 27.29 19.06
N PHE A 244 5.47 27.71 20.32
CA PHE A 244 5.83 29.08 20.67
C PHE A 244 7.27 29.19 21.17
N SER A 245 7.98 30.26 20.81
CA SER A 245 9.28 30.63 21.37
C SER A 245 9.21 31.80 22.34
N LYS A 246 8.15 32.61 22.31
CA LYS A 246 7.99 33.76 23.20
C LYS A 246 6.54 34.05 23.58
N VAL A 247 6.35 34.76 24.68
CA VAL A 247 5.09 35.43 25.01
C VAL A 247 5.33 36.93 25.10
N ARG A 248 4.54 37.72 24.39
CA ARG A 248 4.54 39.18 24.48
C ARG A 248 3.34 39.64 25.29
N ILE A 249 3.57 40.54 26.24
CA ILE A 249 2.57 41.11 27.13
C ILE A 249 2.62 42.62 26.99
N GLU A 250 1.48 43.24 26.68
CA GLU A 250 1.32 44.68 26.69
C GLU A 250 0.46 45.10 27.89
N PHE A 251 0.97 46.04 28.68
CA PHE A 251 0.27 46.57 29.85
C PHE A 251 0.51 48.07 30.01
N SER A 252 -0.37 48.73 30.77
CA SER A 252 -0.29 50.17 31.03
C SER A 252 -0.58 50.44 32.51
N PRO A 253 0.45 50.76 33.32
CA PRO A 253 0.22 51.22 34.68
C PRO A 253 -0.36 52.64 34.66
N LYS A 254 -1.33 52.89 35.53
CA LYS A 254 -1.94 54.18 35.77
C LYS A 254 -1.80 54.51 37.26
N PHE A 255 -0.90 55.44 37.56
CA PHE A 255 -0.67 56.00 38.89
C PHE A 255 -1.36 57.36 39.03
N TYR A 256 -1.93 57.62 40.21
CA TYR A 256 -2.51 58.91 40.57
C TYR A 256 -1.41 59.95 40.81
N LYS A 257 -1.60 61.17 40.31
CA LYS A 257 -0.57 62.21 40.10
C LYS A 257 0.18 62.72 41.35
N SER A 258 -0.19 62.32 42.56
CA SER A 258 0.29 62.95 43.81
C SER A 258 1.26 62.13 44.65
N GLU A 259 1.78 60.99 44.19
CA GLU A 259 2.67 60.13 44.99
C GLU A 259 4.11 60.06 44.46
N SER A 260 5.09 60.23 45.35
CA SER A 260 6.52 60.20 45.04
C SER A 260 7.13 58.79 45.01
N TYR A 261 6.40 57.73 45.40
CA TYR A 261 6.94 56.36 45.52
C TYR A 261 5.92 55.26 45.20
N SER A 262 5.51 55.16 43.92
CA SER A 262 4.78 54.01 43.39
C SER A 262 5.68 53.19 42.44
N TRP A 263 5.78 51.89 42.68
CA TRP A 263 6.41 50.95 41.76
C TRP A 263 5.40 49.88 41.37
N PHE A 264 5.61 49.32 40.17
CA PHE A 264 4.93 48.11 39.76
C PHE A 264 5.94 47.04 39.40
N GLU A 265 5.54 45.80 39.67
CA GLU A 265 6.25 44.60 39.22
C GLU A 265 5.25 43.73 38.47
N ILE A 266 5.70 43.15 37.38
CA ILE A 266 5.00 42.08 36.67
C ILE A 266 5.95 40.88 36.61
N ILE A 267 5.46 39.77 37.12
CA ILE A 267 6.08 38.46 37.05
C ILE A 267 5.17 37.61 36.18
N CYS A 268 5.70 37.02 35.11
CA CYS A 268 4.93 36.06 34.32
C CYS A 268 5.67 34.74 34.18
N GLY A 269 4.90 33.67 34.06
CA GLY A 269 5.46 32.33 34.01
C GLY A 269 4.45 31.26 33.61
N PHE A 270 4.94 30.02 33.66
CA PHE A 270 4.20 28.81 33.30
C PHE A 270 4.13 27.86 34.49
N LEU A 271 2.92 27.45 34.85
CA LEU A 271 2.66 26.56 35.99
C LEU A 271 2.27 25.16 35.51
N PRO A 272 2.83 24.09 36.11
CA PRO A 272 2.48 22.73 35.76
C PRO A 272 1.03 22.41 36.18
N LYS A 273 0.46 21.37 35.56
CA LYS A 273 -0.90 20.87 35.82
C LYS A 273 -1.17 20.49 37.30
N THR A 274 -0.11 20.27 38.08
CA THR A 274 -0.13 19.72 39.45
C THR A 274 0.16 20.73 40.57
N CYS A 275 0.11 22.04 40.32
CA CYS A 275 0.18 23.03 41.41
C CYS A 275 -1.10 22.98 42.26
N TYR A 276 -1.13 22.06 43.23
CA TYR A 276 -2.11 21.92 44.30
C TYR A 276 -1.53 22.51 45.60
N TYR A 277 -2.34 23.23 46.36
CA TYR A 277 -2.07 23.48 47.78
C TYR A 277 -3.33 23.11 48.57
N ASN A 278 -3.22 22.11 49.46
CA ASN A 278 -4.30 21.61 50.32
C ASN A 278 -5.64 21.23 49.63
N GLY A 279 -5.58 20.60 48.46
CA GLY A 279 -6.76 19.99 47.84
C GLY A 279 -7.79 20.95 47.23
N TYR A 280 -7.54 22.25 47.28
CA TYR A 280 -8.31 23.26 46.54
C TYR A 280 -7.50 23.75 45.33
N GLN A 281 -8.18 23.88 44.18
CA GLN A 281 -7.67 24.59 43.00
C GLN A 281 -7.23 25.99 43.45
N ILE A 282 -6.14 26.56 42.93
CA ILE A 282 -5.65 27.92 43.30
C ILE A 282 -6.76 28.94 43.02
N LEU A 283 -7.61 29.12 44.01
CA LEU A 283 -8.86 29.85 44.06
C LEU A 283 -9.19 29.81 45.56
N ASP A 284 -9.00 30.93 46.26
CA ASP A 284 -9.54 31.21 47.60
C ASP A 284 -8.64 31.14 48.85
N SER A 285 -7.29 31.21 48.78
CA SER A 285 -6.51 31.51 49.99
C SER A 285 -5.26 32.37 49.75
N ALA A 286 -5.46 33.68 49.53
CA ALA A 286 -4.47 34.65 50.00
C ALA A 286 -4.76 34.97 51.46
N SER A 287 -4.11 34.28 52.39
CA SER A 287 -3.90 34.81 53.73
C SER A 287 -2.54 35.53 53.76
N SER A 288 -2.61 36.85 53.70
CA SER A 288 -1.70 37.92 54.18
C SER A 288 -0.15 37.82 54.12
N THR A 289 0.50 36.71 53.78
CA THR A 289 1.99 36.65 53.63
C THR A 289 2.52 35.63 52.60
N GLY A 290 1.69 34.77 51.98
CA GLY A 290 2.14 33.65 51.13
C GLY A 290 2.11 33.93 49.62
N ARG A 291 3.27 34.24 49.02
CA ARG A 291 3.46 34.26 47.56
C ARG A 291 3.49 32.81 47.02
N PRO A 292 2.68 32.41 46.02
CA PRO A 292 2.95 31.16 45.31
C PRO A 292 4.30 31.30 44.63
N SER A 293 5.24 30.41 44.95
CA SER A 293 6.54 30.38 44.30
C SER A 293 6.35 29.95 42.86
N PHE A 294 6.55 30.89 41.92
CA PHE A 294 6.72 30.57 40.52
C PHE A 294 7.98 29.73 40.36
N THR A 295 7.83 28.43 40.33
CA THR A 295 8.88 27.54 39.85
C THR A 295 8.28 26.72 38.72
N PRO A 296 8.87 26.74 37.52
CA PRO A 296 10.31 26.88 37.28
C PRO A 296 10.76 27.98 36.27
N TYR A 297 9.88 28.87 35.79
CA TYR A 297 10.30 30.00 34.94
C TYR A 297 9.66 31.32 35.39
N ILE A 298 10.49 32.15 36.03
CA ILE A 298 10.23 33.55 36.41
C ILE A 298 11.05 34.40 35.45
N ASP A 299 10.39 35.30 34.76
CA ASP A 299 11.07 36.48 34.28
C ASP A 299 10.34 37.71 34.85
N HIS A 300 11.14 38.64 35.36
CA HIS A 300 10.70 39.70 36.27
C HIS A 300 10.93 41.04 35.59
N TYR A 301 9.85 41.79 35.43
CA TYR A 301 9.90 43.19 35.02
C TYR A 301 9.45 44.10 36.17
N SER A 302 10.27 45.07 36.54
CA SER A 302 9.88 46.14 37.47
C SER A 302 10.28 47.51 36.93
N GLU A 303 9.38 48.48 37.10
CA GLU A 303 9.65 49.88 36.80
C GLU A 303 9.08 50.82 37.86
N TRP A 304 9.73 51.97 38.01
CA TRP A 304 9.41 53.00 39.00
C TRP A 304 8.69 54.18 38.35
N ASN A 305 7.56 54.61 38.94
CA ASN A 305 6.92 55.93 38.76
C ASN A 305 6.74 56.44 37.31
N LYS A 306 6.24 55.61 36.38
CA LYS A 306 5.93 56.07 35.01
C LYS A 306 4.61 55.51 34.51
N ASN A 307 3.74 56.42 34.09
CA ASN A 307 2.54 56.10 33.31
C ASN A 307 2.95 55.92 31.85
N GLY A 308 2.39 54.93 31.17
CA GLY A 308 2.73 54.65 29.78
C GLY A 308 2.20 53.31 29.31
N VAL A 309 2.49 52.94 28.07
CA VAL A 309 2.27 51.59 27.54
C VAL A 309 3.62 50.88 27.50
N TYR A 310 3.67 49.69 28.07
CA TYR A 310 4.85 48.86 28.18
C TYR A 310 4.62 47.53 27.48
N VAL A 311 5.67 47.04 26.82
CA VAL A 311 5.69 45.75 26.15
C VAL A 311 6.80 44.92 26.77
N TYR A 312 6.44 43.75 27.27
CA TYR A 312 7.35 42.79 27.85
C TYR A 312 7.35 41.50 27.04
N GLU A 313 8.52 40.94 26.78
CA GLU A 313 8.69 39.68 26.05
C GLU A 313 9.38 38.64 26.92
N LEU A 314 8.69 37.51 27.11
CA LEU A 314 9.15 36.34 27.84
C LEU A 314 9.61 35.27 26.85
N ASN A 315 10.85 34.78 26.96
CA ASN A 315 11.31 33.66 26.12
C ASN A 315 10.82 32.32 26.68
N ILE A 316 10.27 31.45 25.84
CA ILE A 316 9.83 30.10 26.24
C ILE A 316 11.01 29.15 26.11
N SER A 317 11.51 28.67 27.26
CA SER A 317 12.56 27.65 27.31
C SER A 317 12.13 26.34 26.65
N SER A 318 13.09 25.67 26.00
CA SER A 318 12.89 24.37 25.34
C SER A 318 12.35 23.29 26.29
N ASN A 319 12.64 23.38 27.58
CA ASN A 319 12.21 22.41 28.60
C ASN A 319 10.68 22.37 28.78
N TYR A 320 9.96 23.40 28.34
CA TYR A 320 8.51 23.52 28.53
C TYR A 320 7.69 23.27 27.26
N LYS A 321 8.37 23.03 26.14
CA LYS A 321 7.74 22.89 24.82
C LYS A 321 6.95 21.59 24.64
N ASN A 322 7.20 20.57 25.45
CA ASN A 322 6.62 19.23 25.28
C ASN A 322 5.42 18.95 26.19
N ASP A 323 4.91 19.95 26.91
CA ASP A 323 3.81 19.75 27.86
C ASP A 323 2.80 20.92 27.85
N PHE A 324 1.68 20.73 28.53
CA PHE A 324 0.62 21.71 28.71
C PHE A 324 0.81 22.50 30.02
N TRP A 325 0.84 23.83 29.90
CA TRP A 325 1.11 24.74 31.01
C TRP A 325 0.02 25.79 31.18
N PHE A 326 -0.27 26.16 32.42
CA PHE A 326 -1.08 27.32 32.68
C PHE A 326 -0.21 28.58 32.64
N PHE A 327 -0.58 29.53 31.78
CA PHE A 327 0.04 30.85 31.77
C PHE A 327 -0.50 31.69 32.94
N CYS A 328 0.41 32.37 33.62
CA CYS A 328 0.11 33.21 34.77
C CYS A 328 0.84 34.55 34.71
N ILE A 329 0.20 35.57 35.27
CA ILE A 329 0.78 36.90 35.51
C ILE A 329 0.50 37.24 36.97
N GLN A 330 1.55 37.47 37.75
CA GLN A 330 1.45 38.18 39.01
C GLN A 330 1.97 39.58 38.84
N GLY A 331 1.48 40.49 39.67
CA GLY A 331 2.27 41.66 39.92
C GLY A 331 2.00 42.26 41.28
N ALA A 332 2.79 43.27 41.60
CA ALA A 332 2.71 43.97 42.86
C ALA A 332 2.59 45.47 42.60
N MET A 333 1.87 46.16 43.48
CA MET A 333 1.84 47.63 43.51
C MET A 333 1.95 48.11 44.96
N SER A 334 2.80 49.11 45.18
CA SER A 334 2.94 49.78 46.48
C SER A 334 2.46 51.21 46.37
N THR A 335 1.42 51.58 47.11
CA THR A 335 0.75 52.89 47.01
C THR A 335 0.10 53.26 48.34
N ASN A 336 -0.03 54.57 48.63
CA ASN A 336 -0.82 55.04 49.77
C ASN A 336 -2.32 55.19 49.43
N ASN A 337 -2.68 55.29 48.14
CA ASN A 337 -4.07 55.37 47.64
C ASN A 337 -4.47 54.15 46.78
N TYR A 338 -4.88 53.08 47.47
CA TYR A 338 -5.26 51.78 46.90
C TYR A 338 -6.45 51.81 45.91
N ARG A 339 -7.28 52.86 45.92
CA ARG A 339 -8.47 52.95 45.06
C ARG A 339 -8.20 53.52 43.66
N THR A 340 -7.06 54.16 43.42
CA THR A 340 -6.83 54.93 42.17
C THR A 340 -5.78 54.31 41.26
N ASN A 341 -4.81 53.58 41.81
CA ASN A 341 -3.73 52.99 41.03
C ASN A 341 -4.16 51.65 40.42
N MET A 342 -3.82 51.42 39.16
CA MET A 342 -4.19 50.20 38.44
C MET A 342 -3.16 49.82 37.38
N ILE A 343 -3.18 48.56 36.99
CA ILE A 343 -2.42 48.05 35.85
C ILE A 343 -3.41 47.54 34.82
N SER A 344 -3.46 48.20 33.67
CA SER A 344 -4.31 47.87 32.55
C SER A 344 -3.62 46.85 31.66
N LEU A 345 -4.05 45.60 31.67
CA LEU A 345 -3.59 44.62 30.69
C LEU A 345 -4.25 44.90 29.34
N ARG A 346 -3.44 45.02 28.29
CA ARG A 346 -3.90 45.40 26.94
C ARG A 346 -3.82 44.26 25.94
N LYS A 347 -2.74 43.49 25.96
CA LYS A 347 -2.50 42.42 24.99
C LYS A 347 -1.67 41.28 25.56
N ILE A 348 -1.99 40.03 25.20
CA ILE A 348 -1.12 38.87 25.40
C ILE A 348 -1.04 38.09 24.08
N GLU A 349 0.17 37.91 23.55
CA GLU A 349 0.44 37.21 22.31
C GLU A 349 1.45 36.08 22.51
N PHE A 350 1.19 34.92 21.93
CA PHE A 350 2.13 33.82 21.88
C PHE A 350 2.79 33.83 20.49
N LEU A 351 4.12 33.91 20.47
CA LEU A 351 4.93 34.10 19.26
C LEU A 351 5.76 32.84 19.01
N THR A 352 5.94 32.47 17.74
CA THR A 352 6.68 31.29 17.27
C THR A 352 8.18 31.50 17.24
#